data_AF-A0A7V1ICM6-F1
#
_entry.id   AF-A0A7V1ICM6-F1
#
_cell.length_a   1.000
_cell.length_b   1.000
_cell.length_c   1.000
_cell.angle_alpha   90.00
_cell.angle_beta   90.00
_cell.angle_gamma   90.00
#
_symmetry.space_group_name_H-M   'P 1'
#
loop_
_entity.id
_entity.type
_entity.pdbx_description
1 polymer ?
#
loop_
_entity_poly.entity_id
_entity_poly.type
_entity_poly.pdbx_seq_one_letter_code
_entity_poly.pdbx_strand_id
1 'polypeptide(L)' 'MSAGPYGPHHPVLAAEVMDLLVVDPGGGYLDATAGGGGHTRELLKRLDAGGRVAALD' A
#
# COMPACT_ATOMS: atom_id res chain seq x y z
N MET A 1 -4.50 3.92 13.13
CA MET A 1 -5.66 4.16 12.25
C MET A 1 -6.82 4.57 13.14
N SER A 2 -7.31 5.80 12.99
CA SER A 2 -8.44 6.31 13.78
C SER A 2 -9.73 5.63 13.34
N ALA A 3 -10.54 5.16 14.29
CA ALA A 3 -11.85 4.58 14.01
C ALA A 3 -12.85 5.72 13.75
N GLY A 4 -13.19 5.93 12.48
CA GLY A 4 -14.37 6.69 12.11
C GLY A 4 -15.65 5.89 12.36
N PRO A 5 -16.84 6.48 12.14
CA PRO A 5 -18.13 5.84 12.43
C PRO A 5 -18.40 4.55 11.63
N TYR A 6 -17.53 4.21 10.67
CA TYR A 6 -17.66 3.06 9.76
C TYR A 6 -16.74 1.88 10.12
N GLY A 7 -16.07 1.91 11.29
CA GLY A 7 -15.11 0.88 11.68
C GLY A 7 -13.71 1.11 11.08
N PRO A 8 -12.77 0.18 11.33
CA PRO A 8 -11.41 0.30 10.78
C PRO A 8 -11.43 0.21 9.25
N HIS A 9 -10.65 1.06 8.61
CA HIS A 9 -10.52 1.07 7.15
C HIS A 9 -9.72 -0.16 6.68
N HIS A 10 -10.29 -0.89 5.72
CA HIS A 10 -9.65 -2.03 5.05
C HIS A 10 -9.41 -1.66 3.58
N PRO A 11 -8.18 -1.78 3.05
CA PRO A 11 -7.91 -1.49 1.65
C PRO A 11 -8.63 -2.49 0.74
N VAL A 12 -9.34 -1.99 -0.26
CA VAL A 12 -10.12 -2.81 -1.20
C VAL A 12 -9.18 -3.58 -2.13
N LEU A 13 -9.42 -4.89 -2.31
CA LEU A 13 -8.60 -5.77 -3.16
C LEU A 13 -7.10 -5.76 -2.81
N ALA A 14 -6.77 -5.65 -1.52
CA ALA A 14 -5.40 -5.51 -1.07
C ALA A 14 -4.49 -6.64 -1.59
N ALA A 15 -4.93 -7.90 -1.47
CA ALA A 15 -4.12 -9.05 -1.86
C ALA A 15 -3.85 -9.07 -3.38
N GLU A 16 -4.90 -8.90 -4.17
CA GLU A 16 -4.84 -8.92 -5.63
C GLU A 16 -3.96 -7.79 -6.18
N VAL A 17 -4.08 -6.58 -5.61
CA VAL A 17 -3.21 -5.47 -6.00
C VAL A 17 -1.76 -5.79 -5.66
N MET A 18 -1.46 -6.33 -4.48
CA MET A 18 -0.08 -6.66 -4.12
C MET A 18 0.51 -7.76 -5.01
N ASP A 19 -0.29 -8.78 -5.36
CA ASP A 19 0.15 -9.91 -6.18
C ASP A 19 0.40 -9.52 -7.64
N LEU A 20 -0.30 -8.51 -8.15
CA LEU A 20 -0.13 -8.01 -9.52
C LEU A 20 0.88 -6.87 -9.62
N LEU A 21 0.94 -6.00 -8.61
CA LEU A 21 1.77 -4.79 -8.64
C LEU A 21 3.22 -5.10 -8.28
N VAL A 22 3.46 -5.92 -7.26
CA VAL A 22 4.80 -6.14 -6.71
C VAL A 22 5.53 -7.23 -7.49
N VAL A 23 6.34 -6.81 -8.46
CA VAL A 23 7.18 -7.70 -9.28
C VAL A 23 8.63 -7.74 -8.80
N ASP A 24 9.07 -6.71 -8.07
CA ASP A 24 10.42 -6.58 -7.52
C ASP A 24 10.35 -6.03 -6.08
N PRO A 25 10.65 -6.84 -5.05
CA PRO A 25 10.68 -6.39 -3.65
C PRO A 25 11.67 -5.25 -3.37
N GLY A 26 12.72 -5.10 -4.19
CA GLY A 26 13.69 -4.00 -4.11
C GLY A 26 13.33 -2.79 -4.97
N GLY A 27 12.19 -2.84 -5.67
CA GLY A 27 11.77 -1.85 -6.66
C GLY A 27 11.25 -0.53 -6.07
N GLY A 28 11.09 0.45 -6.96
CA GLY A 28 10.43 1.72 -6.67
C GLY A 28 8.98 1.72 -7.14
N TYR A 29 8.06 2.08 -6.25
CA TYR A 29 6.62 2.09 -6.51
C TYR A 29 6.01 3.47 -6.24
N LEU A 30 4.93 3.78 -6.95
CA LEU A 30 4.15 5.00 -6.76
C LEU A 30 2.72 4.62 -6.32
N ASP A 31 2.35 4.99 -5.10
CA ASP A 31 0.95 5.02 -4.67
C ASP A 31 0.37 6.40 -5.00
N ALA A 32 -0.32 6.50 -6.14
CA ALA A 32 -0.82 7.77 -6.65
C ALA A 32 -2.13 8.24 -5.99
N THR A 33 -2.69 7.45 -5.08
CA THR A 33 -4.00 7.68 -4.44
C THR A 33 -3.94 7.26 -2.98
N ALA A 34 -2.94 7.75 -2.26
CA ALA A 34 -2.55 7.20 -0.97
C ALA A 34 -3.69 7.25 0.05
N GLY A 35 -4.54 8.30 0.02
CA GLY A 35 -5.66 8.46 0.94
C GLY A 35 -5.24 8.27 2.39
N GLY A 36 -5.87 7.30 3.07
CA GLY A 36 -5.52 6.90 4.43
C GLY A 36 -4.26 6.02 4.58
N GLY A 37 -3.51 5.78 3.50
CA GLY A 37 -2.30 4.96 3.43
C GLY A 37 -2.53 3.45 3.50
N GLY A 38 -3.76 3.00 3.22
CA GLY A 38 -4.16 1.61 3.34
C GLY A 38 -3.35 0.67 2.43
N HIS A 39 -3.34 0.94 1.13
CA HIS A 39 -2.57 0.16 0.15
C HIS A 39 -1.06 0.38 0.28
N THR A 40 -0.60 1.62 0.50
CA THR A 40 0.81 1.91 0.81
C THR A 40 1.34 1.02 1.93
N ARG A 41 0.57 0.81 3.01
CA ARG A 41 0.99 -0.05 4.12
C ARG A 41 1.14 -1.51 3.71
N GLU A 42 0.22 -2.05 2.92
CA GLU A 42 0.31 -3.43 2.44
C GLU A 42 1.48 -3.61 1.46
N LEU A 43 1.74 -2.60 0.61
CA LEU A 43 2.88 -2.55 -0.29
C LEU A 43 4.20 -2.61 0.48
N LEU A 44 4.38 -1.75 1.49
CA LEU A 44 5.60 -1.74 2.32
C LEU A 44 5.88 -3.07 3.03
N LYS A 45 4.87 -3.92 3.30
CA LYS A 45 5.09 -5.26 3.86
C LYS A 45 5.68 -6.25 2.85
N ARG A 46 5.50 -5.99 1.55
CA ARG A 46 6.01 -6.84 0.46
C ARG A 46 7.40 -6.42 -0.01
N LEU A 47 7.86 -5.22 0.35
CA LEU A 47 9.17 -4.71 -0.04
C LEU A 47 10.28 -5.16 0.92
N ASP A 48 11.49 -5.27 0.41
CA ASP A 48 12.69 -5.50 1.19
C ASP A 48 13.39 -4.17 1.58
N ALA A 49 14.60 -4.25 2.14
CA ALA A 49 15.35 -3.07 2.60
C ALA A 49 15.75 -2.09 1.48
N GLY A 50 15.74 -2.53 0.22
CA GLY A 50 16.02 -1.70 -0.94
C GLY A 50 14.77 -1.01 -1.51
N GLY A 51 13.60 -1.58 -1.28
CA GLY A 51 12.34 -1.11 -1.85
C GLY A 51 11.89 0.24 -1.32
N ARG A 52 11.21 1.02 -2.19
CA ARG A 52 10.76 2.38 -1.86
C ARG A 52 9.36 2.64 -2.42
N VAL A 53 8.59 3.43 -1.68
CA VAL A 53 7.27 3.92 -2.12
C VAL A 53 7.26 5.45 -2.06
N ALA A 54 6.90 6.08 -3.16
CA ALA A 54 6.44 7.47 -3.17
C ALA A 54 4.91 7.48 -3.14
N ALA A 55 4.32 8.38 -2.36
CA ALA A 55 2.88 8.46 -2.16
C ALA A 55 2.37 9.87 -2.48
N LEU A 56 1.29 9.96 -3.26
CA LEU A 56 0.59 11.19 -3.62
C LEU A 56 -0.89 11.04 -3.24
N ASP A 57 -1.55 12.15 -2.92
CA ASP A 57 -3.00 12.22 -2.70
C ASP A 57 -3.51 13.63 -3.05
#